data_AF-A0A431L5X9-F1
#
_entry.id   AF-A0A431L5X9-F1
#
_cell.length_a   1.000
_cell.length_b   1.000
_cell.length_c   1.000
_cell.angle_alpha   90.00
_cell.angle_beta   90.00
_cell.angle_gamma   90.00
#
_symmetry.space_group_name_H-M   'P 1'
#
loop_
_entity.id
_entity.type
_entity.pdbx_description
1 polymer ?
#
loop_
_entity_poly.entity_id
_entity_poly.type
_entity_poly.pdbx_seq_one_letter_code
_entity_poly.pdbx_strand_id
1 'polypeptide(L)'
;MDVVFEGRLTDDVQLKNVLQKVLEKRPSGNLLLRVATSTRDCDGKICIVDGRFITAAIISNTRESGYPAVRKLLSIKDGNFACLRPSSDDSLSIPYSLNIELEKILPLVPNLPESPNGLHDEKSLLDKVFGANAFDALEERAATKPQVVDIKPQNPNASWQLLQPLVAPGDGIAPAGSFAPVAGIAPVGSIAPAGGIELEPSAVPSTRVIEPISAEELASLTLPRTNQDSDTKIRPGKRNTGGLSPMLIIGAVGVLFVMECMAIIFWKPLSVYLEEHQIMGARPAPVSTGATTARQPTIKRSTSQKPK
;
A
#
# COMPACT_ATOMS: atom_id res chain seq x y z
N MET A 1 -9.41 -1.89 19.87
CA MET A 1 -9.99 -1.13 18.75
C MET A 1 -11.36 -0.59 19.15
N ASP A 2 -11.52 0.72 19.10
CA ASP A 2 -12.81 1.37 19.36
C ASP A 2 -13.57 1.58 18.05
N VAL A 3 -14.85 1.22 18.02
CA VAL A 3 -15.72 1.45 16.85
C VAL A 3 -16.19 2.90 16.89
N VAL A 4 -15.82 3.69 15.88
CA VAL A 4 -16.26 5.09 15.76
C VAL A 4 -17.68 5.16 15.20
N PHE A 5 -17.93 4.37 14.14
CA PHE A 5 -19.27 4.12 13.61
C PHE A 5 -19.23 2.95 12.61
N GLU A 6 -20.34 2.25 12.48
CA GLU A 6 -20.53 1.13 11.57
C GLU A 6 -21.89 1.23 10.87
N GLY A 7 -22.06 0.45 9.81
CA GLY A 7 -23.30 0.40 9.07
C GLY A 7 -23.26 -0.53 7.88
N ARG A 8 -24.34 -0.48 7.10
CA ARG A 8 -24.48 -1.22 5.85
C ARG A 8 -24.48 -0.23 4.68
N LEU A 9 -23.71 -0.54 3.66
CA LEU A 9 -23.74 0.11 2.35
C LEU A 9 -24.96 -0.38 1.59
N THR A 10 -25.72 0.56 1.04
CA THR A 10 -26.87 0.33 0.16
C THR A 10 -26.75 1.27 -1.03
N ASP A 11 -27.64 1.14 -2.01
CA ASP A 11 -27.66 2.06 -3.16
C ASP A 11 -27.82 3.53 -2.74
N ASP A 12 -28.56 3.77 -1.64
CA ASP A 12 -28.75 5.09 -1.02
C ASP A 12 -27.55 5.52 -0.17
N VAL A 13 -26.93 4.57 0.54
CA VAL A 13 -25.81 4.82 1.48
C VAL A 13 -24.52 4.32 0.87
N GLN A 14 -23.92 5.16 0.03
CA GLN A 14 -22.64 4.86 -0.62
C GLN A 14 -21.45 5.17 0.29
N LEU A 15 -20.30 4.55 -0.02
CA LEU A 15 -19.06 4.80 0.71
C LEU A 15 -18.61 6.27 0.63
N LYS A 16 -19.04 7.02 -0.40
CA LYS A 16 -18.91 8.47 -0.49
C LYS A 16 -19.49 9.20 0.73
N ASN A 17 -20.70 8.81 1.16
CA ASN A 17 -21.39 9.43 2.30
C ASN A 17 -20.64 9.12 3.61
N VAL A 18 -20.08 7.92 3.71
CA VAL A 18 -19.23 7.51 4.83
C VAL A 18 -17.95 8.35 4.90
N LEU A 19 -17.25 8.52 3.77
CA LEU A 19 -16.05 9.35 3.70
C LEU A 19 -16.36 10.82 4.00
N GLN A 20 -17.48 11.34 3.51
CA GLN A 20 -17.93 12.69 3.82
C GLN A 20 -18.15 12.87 5.32
N LYS A 21 -18.77 11.89 5.99
CA LYS A 21 -18.96 11.89 7.44
C LYS A 21 -17.64 11.85 8.23
N VAL A 22 -16.63 11.14 7.72
CA VAL A 22 -15.26 11.17 8.29
C VAL A 22 -14.66 12.56 8.15
N LEU A 23 -14.80 13.18 6.97
CA LEU A 23 -14.28 14.53 6.71
C LEU A 23 -14.99 15.60 7.56
N GLU A 24 -16.30 15.47 7.78
CA GLU A 24 -17.08 16.37 8.63
C GLU A 24 -16.70 16.25 10.10
N LYS A 25 -16.54 15.02 10.61
CA LYS A 25 -16.17 14.79 12.01
C LYS A 25 -14.72 15.15 12.33
N ARG A 26 -13.83 15.10 11.34
CA ARG A 26 -12.36 15.28 11.48
C ARG A 26 -11.78 14.62 12.75
N PRO A 27 -11.99 13.31 12.95
CA PRO A 27 -11.39 12.64 14.09
C PRO A 27 -9.86 12.71 13.96
N SER A 28 -9.20 13.14 15.03
CA SER A 28 -7.75 13.18 15.10
C SER A 28 -7.16 11.76 15.16
N GLY A 29 -5.99 11.59 14.54
CA GLY A 29 -5.25 10.34 14.54
C GLY A 29 -5.63 9.38 13.41
N ASN A 30 -5.20 8.13 13.56
CA ASN A 30 -5.41 7.10 12.56
C ASN A 30 -6.82 6.53 12.66
N LEU A 31 -7.46 6.32 11.51
CA LEU A 31 -8.71 5.61 11.35
C LEU A 31 -8.51 4.45 10.38
N LEU A 32 -9.20 3.35 10.67
CA LEU A 32 -9.23 2.17 9.84
C LEU A 32 -10.68 1.93 9.38
N LEU A 33 -10.95 2.22 8.11
CA LEU A 33 -12.22 1.91 7.48
C LEU A 33 -12.17 0.50 6.90
N ARG A 34 -12.84 -0.43 7.56
CA ARG A 34 -13.00 -1.82 7.11
C ARG A 34 -14.26 -1.91 6.25
N VAL A 35 -14.14 -2.52 5.08
CA VAL A 35 -15.26 -2.79 4.17
C VAL A 35 -15.33 -4.30 3.92
N ALA A 36 -16.52 -4.86 4.06
CA ALA A 36 -16.80 -6.27 3.83
C ALA A 36 -18.00 -6.40 2.89
N THR A 37 -17.92 -7.32 1.95
CA THR A 37 -18.91 -7.56 0.90
C THR A 37 -19.50 -8.96 1.09
N SER A 38 -20.72 -9.18 0.60
CA SER A 38 -21.37 -10.49 0.68
C SER A 38 -20.61 -11.56 -0.12
N THR A 39 -20.01 -11.18 -1.25
CA THR A 39 -19.22 -12.10 -2.10
C THR A 39 -17.81 -12.31 -1.56
N ARG A 40 -17.36 -11.49 -0.61
CA ARG A 40 -16.02 -11.44 -0.02
C ARG A 40 -14.89 -11.06 -0.97
N ASP A 41 -15.14 -10.94 -2.27
CA ASP A 41 -14.10 -10.67 -3.29
C ASP A 41 -13.39 -9.34 -3.09
N CYS A 42 -14.11 -8.35 -2.55
CA CYS A 42 -13.63 -6.98 -2.35
C CYS A 42 -13.49 -6.61 -0.87
N ASP A 43 -13.28 -7.59 0.02
CA ASP A 43 -13.11 -7.32 1.45
C ASP A 43 -11.75 -6.66 1.71
N GLY A 44 -11.75 -5.50 2.36
CA GLY A 44 -10.53 -4.73 2.52
C GLY A 44 -10.57 -3.71 3.64
N LYS A 45 -9.47 -2.96 3.71
CA LYS A 45 -9.21 -1.96 4.72
C LYS A 45 -8.64 -0.71 4.05
N ILE A 46 -9.09 0.45 4.48
CA ILE A 46 -8.56 1.76 4.08
C ILE A 46 -8.10 2.49 5.34
N CYS A 47 -6.84 2.92 5.37
CA CYS A 47 -6.29 3.75 6.44
C CYS A 47 -6.47 5.22 6.09
N ILE A 48 -7.06 5.97 7.02
CA ILE A 48 -7.27 7.41 6.92
C ILE A 48 -6.56 8.07 8.09
N VAL A 49 -5.76 9.10 7.83
CA VAL A 49 -5.02 9.86 8.85
C VAL A 49 -5.65 11.23 9.00
N ASP A 50 -5.93 11.60 10.25
CA ASP A 50 -6.52 12.87 10.69
C ASP A 50 -7.85 13.21 10.01
N GLY A 51 -8.57 12.18 9.55
CA GLY A 51 -9.80 12.31 8.78
C GLY A 51 -9.63 13.05 7.43
N ARG A 52 -8.39 13.25 6.96
CA ARG A 52 -8.07 14.06 5.77
C ARG A 52 -7.34 13.31 4.68
N PHE A 53 -6.43 12.40 5.04
CA PHE A 53 -5.56 11.76 4.06
C PHE A 53 -5.76 10.25 4.05
N ILE A 54 -5.95 9.67 2.88
CA ILE A 54 -5.87 8.22 2.71
C ILE A 54 -4.39 7.85 2.56
N THR A 55 -3.89 7.05 3.49
CA THR A 55 -2.47 6.69 3.55
C THR A 55 -2.16 5.27 3.14
N ALA A 56 -3.15 4.38 3.22
CA ALA A 56 -2.99 3.01 2.78
C ALA A 56 -4.35 2.38 2.45
N ALA A 57 -4.34 1.38 1.57
CA ALA A 57 -5.48 0.49 1.38
C ALA A 57 -5.01 -0.89 0.96
N ILE A 58 -5.77 -1.91 1.34
CA ILE A 58 -5.50 -3.30 0.97
C ILE A 58 -6.79 -4.10 0.82
N ILE A 59 -6.82 -4.97 -0.19
CA ILE A 59 -7.88 -5.97 -0.38
C ILE A 59 -7.33 -7.33 0.04
N SER A 60 -8.05 -8.02 0.93
CA SER A 60 -7.59 -9.23 1.59
C SER A 60 -7.42 -10.40 0.62
N ASN A 61 -8.33 -10.54 -0.34
CA ASN A 61 -8.35 -11.69 -1.25
C ASN A 61 -7.39 -11.56 -2.42
N THR A 62 -7.32 -10.38 -3.04
CA THR A 62 -6.52 -10.16 -4.25
C THR A 62 -5.07 -9.76 -3.95
N ARG A 63 -4.75 -9.45 -2.68
CA ARG A 63 -3.47 -8.85 -2.26
C ARG A 63 -3.14 -7.54 -2.97
N GLU A 64 -4.13 -6.90 -3.58
CA GLU A 64 -3.96 -5.57 -4.15
C GLU A 64 -3.82 -4.56 -3.01
N SER A 65 -2.84 -3.68 -3.13
CA SER A 65 -2.54 -2.64 -2.15
C SER A 65 -2.37 -1.29 -2.82
N GLY A 66 -2.56 -0.21 -2.06
CA GLY A 66 -2.38 1.15 -2.55
C GLY A 66 -3.58 1.62 -3.38
N TYR A 67 -3.32 2.43 -4.41
CA TYR A 67 -4.36 3.12 -5.18
C TYR A 67 -5.36 2.18 -5.90
N PRO A 68 -4.93 1.06 -6.53
CA PRO A 68 -5.86 0.10 -7.13
C PRO A 68 -6.87 -0.46 -6.11
N ALA A 69 -6.42 -0.71 -4.88
CA ALA A 69 -7.28 -1.17 -3.79
C ALA A 69 -8.27 -0.08 -3.37
N VAL A 70 -7.83 1.18 -3.24
CA VAL A 70 -8.75 2.31 -2.96
C VAL A 70 -9.85 2.37 -4.01
N ARG A 71 -9.49 2.34 -5.30
CA ARG A 71 -10.47 2.42 -6.40
C ARG A 71 -11.52 1.32 -6.30
N LYS A 72 -11.10 0.07 -6.15
CA LYS A 72 -12.01 -1.08 -6.06
C LYS A 72 -12.89 -1.02 -4.80
N LEU A 73 -12.33 -0.65 -3.65
CA LEU A 73 -13.09 -0.54 -2.40
C LEU A 73 -14.12 0.59 -2.46
N LEU A 74 -13.78 1.72 -3.08
CA LEU A 74 -14.70 2.86 -3.26
C LEU A 74 -15.80 2.61 -4.30
N SER A 75 -15.62 1.65 -5.20
CA SER A 75 -16.64 1.24 -6.17
C SER A 75 -17.67 0.23 -5.62
N ILE A 76 -17.57 -0.17 -4.34
CA ILE A 76 -18.52 -1.11 -3.72
C ILE A 76 -19.87 -0.43 -3.49
N LYS A 77 -20.95 -1.09 -3.93
CA LYS A 77 -22.35 -0.62 -3.80
C LYS A 77 -23.10 -1.22 -2.60
N ASP A 78 -22.90 -2.51 -2.34
CA ASP A 78 -23.53 -3.24 -1.21
C ASP A 78 -22.46 -3.96 -0.38
N GLY A 79 -22.60 -3.89 0.94
CA GLY A 79 -21.64 -4.44 1.89
C GLY A 79 -21.84 -3.89 3.29
N ASN A 80 -21.04 -4.36 4.24
CA ASN A 80 -20.95 -3.80 5.59
C ASN A 80 -19.67 -2.99 5.70
N PHE A 81 -19.71 -1.90 6.46
CA PHE A 81 -18.54 -1.10 6.75
C PHE A 81 -18.44 -0.80 8.24
N ALA A 82 -17.20 -0.66 8.72
CA ALA A 82 -16.91 -0.23 10.08
C ALA A 82 -15.71 0.72 10.06
N CYS A 83 -15.89 1.91 10.63
CA CYS A 83 -14.82 2.85 10.87
C CYS A 83 -14.31 2.64 12.30
N LEU A 84 -13.07 2.20 12.42
CA LEU A 84 -12.43 1.82 13.67
C LEU A 84 -11.29 2.76 13.99
N ARG A 85 -11.06 3.02 15.27
CA ARG A 85 -9.83 3.64 15.76
C ARG A 85 -8.86 2.52 16.19
N PRO A 86 -7.78 2.26 15.42
CA PRO A 86 -6.76 1.31 15.83
C PRO A 86 -6.13 1.77 17.15
N SER A 87 -5.87 0.82 18.04
CA SER A 87 -5.10 1.07 19.25
C SER A 87 -3.63 1.30 18.86
N SER A 88 -2.86 2.04 19.66
CA SER A 88 -1.42 2.31 19.41
C SER A 88 -0.60 1.02 19.23
N ASP A 89 -1.04 -0.06 19.84
CA ASP A 89 -0.35 -1.35 19.84
C ASP A 89 -0.72 -2.22 18.64
N ASP A 90 -1.82 -1.88 17.94
CA ASP A 90 -2.20 -2.55 16.71
C ASP A 90 -1.32 -2.03 15.58
N SER A 91 -0.20 -2.71 15.36
CA SER A 91 0.60 -2.51 14.16
C SER A 91 -0.27 -2.79 12.95
N LEU A 92 -0.69 -1.71 12.29
CA LEU A 92 -1.38 -1.78 11.01
C LEU A 92 -0.39 -2.39 10.02
N SER A 93 -0.54 -3.69 9.74
CA SER A 93 0.26 -4.45 8.76
C SER A 93 0.11 -3.94 7.31
N ILE A 94 -0.38 -2.72 7.12
CA ILE A 94 -0.70 -2.14 5.83
C ILE A 94 0.39 -1.11 5.52
N PRO A 95 1.14 -1.27 4.41
CA PRO A 95 2.21 -0.34 4.06
C PRO A 95 1.62 1.04 3.73
N TYR A 96 2.14 2.09 4.38
CA TYR A 96 1.78 3.48 4.13
C TYR A 96 2.43 3.97 2.84
N SER A 97 1.81 3.68 1.69
CA SER A 97 2.33 4.02 0.37
C SER A 97 1.56 5.13 -0.34
N LEU A 98 0.48 5.63 0.27
CA LEU A 98 -0.37 6.66 -0.31
C LEU A 98 -0.34 7.93 0.53
N ASN A 99 -0.63 9.06 -0.13
CA ASN A 99 -0.97 10.30 0.53
C ASN A 99 -1.93 11.06 -0.37
N ILE A 100 -3.19 10.65 -0.33
CA ILE A 100 -4.25 11.22 -1.18
C ILE A 100 -5.24 11.95 -0.29
N GLU A 101 -5.49 13.21 -0.63
CA GLU A 101 -6.44 14.04 0.11
C GLU A 101 -7.88 13.59 -0.14
N LEU A 102 -8.62 13.40 0.95
CA LEU A 102 -9.99 12.91 0.92
C LEU A 102 -10.92 13.88 0.19
N GLU A 103 -10.66 15.18 0.33
CA GLU A 103 -11.41 16.26 -0.34
C GLU A 103 -11.30 16.16 -1.88
N LYS A 104 -10.15 15.72 -2.41
CA LYS A 104 -9.94 15.51 -3.85
C LYS A 104 -10.62 14.24 -4.36
N ILE A 105 -10.75 13.21 -3.53
CA ILE A 105 -11.38 11.94 -3.90
C ILE A 105 -12.91 12.06 -3.91
N LEU A 106 -13.51 12.74 -2.94
CA LEU A 106 -14.97 12.84 -2.78
C LEU A 106 -15.76 13.22 -4.05
N PRO A 107 -15.34 14.20 -4.87
CA PRO A 107 -16.05 14.53 -6.10
C PRO A 107 -15.89 13.47 -7.20
N LEU A 108 -14.85 12.64 -7.14
CA LEU A 108 -14.54 11.63 -8.15
C LEU A 108 -15.22 10.28 -7.87
N VAL A 109 -15.72 10.02 -6.66
CA VAL A 109 -16.43 8.77 -6.34
C VAL A 109 -17.82 8.77 -7.03
N PRO A 110 -18.20 7.71 -7.79
CA PRO A 110 -17.53 6.40 -7.88
C PRO A 110 -16.50 6.24 -9.02
N ASN A 111 -16.38 7.21 -9.92
CA ASN A 111 -15.55 7.16 -11.13
C ASN A 111 -14.13 7.75 -10.90
N LEU A 112 -13.30 7.06 -10.10
CA LEU A 112 -11.91 7.47 -9.92
C LEU A 112 -11.06 7.20 -11.18
N PRO A 113 -10.05 8.06 -11.49
CA PRO A 113 -9.16 7.86 -12.63
C PRO A 113 -8.32 6.58 -12.49
N GLU A 114 -7.84 6.04 -13.61
CA GLU A 114 -7.07 4.79 -13.59
C GLU A 114 -5.70 4.92 -12.93
N SER A 115 -5.08 6.09 -13.04
CA SER A 115 -3.81 6.44 -12.44
C SER A 115 -3.99 7.42 -11.27
N PRO A 116 -3.11 7.39 -10.27
CA PRO A 116 -3.15 8.33 -9.15
C PRO A 116 -2.56 9.72 -9.50
N ASN A 117 -2.18 9.93 -10.76
CA ASN A 117 -1.57 11.17 -11.24
C ASN A 117 -2.56 12.33 -11.08
N GLY A 118 -2.19 13.35 -10.30
CA GLY A 118 -3.04 14.50 -9.98
C GLY A 118 -3.86 14.38 -8.69
N LEU A 119 -3.93 13.19 -8.09
CA LEU A 119 -4.55 12.97 -6.77
C LEU A 119 -3.53 13.07 -5.64
N HIS A 120 -2.28 12.72 -5.90
CA HIS A 120 -1.18 12.93 -4.96
C HIS A 120 -0.92 14.42 -4.78
N ASP A 121 -0.93 14.86 -3.53
CA ASP A 121 -0.48 16.19 -3.18
C ASP A 121 1.01 16.15 -2.86
N GLU A 122 1.83 16.41 -3.87
CA GLU A 122 3.30 16.47 -3.73
C GLU A 122 3.72 17.49 -2.65
N LYS A 123 2.92 18.56 -2.49
CA LYS A 123 3.14 19.59 -1.47
C LYS A 123 2.94 19.04 -0.06
N SER A 124 1.88 18.29 0.20
CA SER A 124 1.65 17.67 1.51
C SER A 124 2.70 16.61 1.86
N LEU A 125 3.28 15.93 0.88
CA LEU A 125 4.41 15.02 1.14
C LEU A 125 5.65 15.80 1.60
N LEU A 126 5.98 16.89 0.90
CA LEU A 126 7.10 17.74 1.29
C LEU A 126 6.84 18.42 2.63
N ASP A 127 5.62 18.89 2.90
CA ASP A 127 5.27 19.51 4.18
C ASP A 127 5.29 18.50 5.34
N LYS A 128 5.05 17.21 5.11
CA LYS A 128 5.27 16.18 6.15
C LYS A 128 6.75 15.87 6.39
N VAL A 129 7.58 15.90 5.36
CA VAL A 129 9.02 15.59 5.47
C VAL A 129 9.82 16.80 5.97
N PHE A 130 9.39 18.01 5.61
CA PHE A 130 10.09 19.27 5.86
C PHE A 130 9.30 20.26 6.72
N GLY A 131 8.04 19.99 7.04
CA GLY A 131 7.21 20.89 7.85
C GLY A 131 7.71 20.97 9.29
N ALA A 132 7.53 22.16 9.86
CA ALA A 132 8.08 22.62 11.13
C ALA A 132 7.87 21.68 12.33
N ASN A 133 6.86 20.82 12.27
CA ASN A 133 6.52 19.90 13.37
C ASN A 133 7.51 18.74 13.52
N ALA A 134 8.31 18.43 12.49
CA ALA A 134 9.39 17.44 12.63
C ALA A 134 10.49 17.92 13.60
N PHE A 135 10.69 19.24 13.69
CA PHE A 135 11.65 19.83 14.63
C PHE A 135 11.05 20.01 16.03
N ASP A 136 9.77 20.40 16.14
CA ASP A 136 9.11 20.54 17.46
C ASP A 136 8.98 19.20 18.20
N ALA A 137 8.76 18.08 17.49
CA ALA A 137 8.74 16.75 18.11
C ALA A 137 10.11 16.31 18.67
N LEU A 138 11.21 16.88 18.17
CA LEU A 138 12.54 16.69 18.75
C LEU A 138 12.78 17.59 19.96
N GLU A 139 12.20 18.79 19.96
CA GLU A 139 12.34 19.75 21.06
C GLU A 139 11.55 19.31 22.31
N GLU A 140 10.39 18.70 22.14
CA GLU A 140 9.64 18.11 23.26
C GLU A 140 10.38 16.89 23.88
N ARG A 141 11.18 16.16 23.08
CA ARG A 141 12.10 15.12 23.59
C ARG A 141 13.37 15.69 24.24
N ALA A 142 13.78 16.90 23.89
CA ALA A 142 14.90 17.58 24.53
C ALA A 142 14.56 18.15 25.92
N ALA A 143 13.27 18.36 26.22
CA ALA A 143 12.80 18.81 27.53
C ALA A 143 12.71 17.67 28.57
N THR A 144 12.63 16.41 28.15
CA THR A 144 12.93 15.27 29.03
C THR A 144 14.44 15.19 29.22
N LYS A 145 14.94 15.79 30.31
CA LYS A 145 16.32 15.58 30.80
C LYS A 145 16.66 14.10 30.59
N PRO A 146 17.70 13.76 29.80
CA PRO A 146 18.16 12.39 29.73
C PRO A 146 18.45 11.98 31.16
N GLN A 147 17.68 11.02 31.70
CA GLN A 147 18.10 10.32 32.88
C GLN A 147 19.38 9.62 32.45
N VAL A 148 20.51 10.23 32.81
CA VAL A 148 21.79 9.56 32.86
C VAL A 148 21.58 8.44 33.86
N VAL A 149 21.15 7.28 33.36
CA VAL A 149 21.33 6.05 34.09
C VAL A 149 22.84 5.96 34.21
N ASP A 150 23.35 6.18 35.43
CA ASP A 150 24.74 6.00 35.79
C ASP A 150 25.05 4.50 35.63
N ILE A 151 25.22 4.06 34.38
CA ILE A 151 25.73 2.75 34.05
C ILE A 151 27.23 2.87 34.33
N LYS A 152 27.59 2.61 35.59
CA LYS A 152 28.99 2.45 36.01
C LYS A 152 29.66 1.54 34.97
N PRO A 153 30.66 2.03 34.20
CA PRO A 153 31.26 1.27 33.12
C PRO A 153 31.95 0.04 33.72
N GLN A 154 31.26 -1.09 33.68
CA GLN A 154 31.80 -2.37 34.05
C GLN A 154 32.67 -2.81 32.89
N ASN A 155 33.96 -2.44 32.99
CA ASN A 155 35.05 -2.87 32.12
C ASN A 155 35.19 -2.12 30.76
N PRO A 156 36.05 -1.08 30.68
CA PRO A 156 36.33 -0.36 29.43
C PRO A 156 37.03 -1.21 28.35
N ASN A 157 37.42 -2.45 28.65
CA ASN A 157 38.07 -3.35 27.69
C ASN A 157 37.14 -4.41 27.07
N ALA A 158 35.88 -4.52 27.49
CA ALA A 158 34.98 -5.58 27.00
C ALA A 158 34.63 -5.43 25.50
N SER A 159 34.50 -4.19 25.01
CA SER A 159 34.14 -3.91 23.61
C SER A 159 35.28 -4.18 22.62
N TRP A 160 36.54 -4.13 23.06
CA TRP A 160 37.69 -4.47 22.21
C TRP A 160 37.97 -5.98 22.14
N GLN A 161 37.59 -6.75 23.16
CA GLN A 161 37.81 -8.21 23.19
C GLN A 161 36.84 -9.00 22.31
N LEU A 162 35.70 -8.42 21.90
CA LEU A 162 34.78 -9.06 20.96
C LEU A 162 35.23 -8.97 19.50
N LEU A 163 36.29 -8.22 19.19
CA LEU A 163 36.78 -7.97 17.83
C LEU A 163 38.03 -8.79 17.45
N GLN A 164 38.47 -9.75 18.26
CA GLN A 164 39.58 -10.65 17.91
C GLN A 164 39.22 -12.10 18.29
N PRO A 165 39.42 -13.14 17.45
CA PRO A 165 40.20 -13.21 16.21
C PRO A 165 39.52 -13.95 15.03
N LEU A 166 39.36 -13.29 13.87
CA LEU A 166 39.15 -13.95 12.56
C LEU A 166 40.44 -13.96 11.70
N VAL A 167 41.58 -13.62 12.31
CA VAL A 167 42.90 -13.70 11.68
C VAL A 167 43.63 -14.92 12.25
N ALA A 168 43.24 -16.10 11.79
CA ALA A 168 44.12 -17.27 11.82
C ALA A 168 44.66 -17.47 10.39
N PRO A 169 45.99 -17.49 10.17
CA PRO A 169 46.55 -17.98 8.92
C PRO A 169 46.40 -19.50 8.92
N GLY A 170 45.33 -19.99 8.29
CA GLY A 170 45.06 -21.42 8.11
C GLY A 170 45.47 -21.87 6.72
N ASP A 171 46.31 -22.89 6.70
CA ASP A 171 46.99 -23.48 5.55
C ASP A 171 46.06 -23.98 4.42
N GLY A 172 46.53 -23.76 3.19
CA GLY A 172 46.48 -24.72 2.08
C GLY A 172 45.15 -25.41 1.77
N ILE A 173 44.33 -24.76 0.93
CA ILE A 173 43.34 -25.47 0.12
C ILE A 173 43.77 -25.39 -1.35
N ALA A 174 44.13 -26.54 -1.91
CA ALA A 174 44.54 -26.71 -3.30
C ALA A 174 43.37 -26.43 -4.27
N PRO A 175 43.63 -25.84 -5.46
CA PRO A 175 42.61 -25.62 -6.46
C PRO A 175 42.37 -26.91 -7.27
N ALA A 176 41.22 -27.55 -7.06
CA ALA A 176 40.73 -28.59 -7.94
C ALA A 176 39.37 -28.18 -8.51
N GLY A 177 39.28 -28.04 -9.83
CA GLY A 177 37.99 -27.94 -10.51
C GLY A 177 37.98 -26.95 -11.68
N SER A 178 38.59 -27.35 -12.79
CA SER A 178 38.39 -26.76 -14.11
C SER A 178 36.91 -26.85 -14.51
N PHE A 179 36.20 -25.72 -14.51
CA PHE A 179 34.87 -25.64 -15.13
C PHE A 179 35.05 -25.28 -16.61
N ALA A 180 34.74 -26.24 -17.48
CA ALA A 180 34.67 -26.03 -18.91
C ALA A 180 33.46 -25.14 -19.28
N PRO A 181 33.58 -24.27 -20.29
CA PRO A 181 32.46 -23.48 -20.78
C PRO A 181 31.46 -24.39 -21.51
N VAL A 182 30.23 -24.47 -21.02
CA VAL A 182 29.10 -25.02 -21.77
C VAL A 182 28.75 -24.03 -22.87
N ALA A 183 29.20 -24.33 -24.09
CA ALA A 183 28.74 -23.72 -25.31
C ALA A 183 27.39 -24.31 -25.71
N GLY A 184 26.47 -23.44 -26.15
CA GLY A 184 25.35 -23.85 -27.00
C GLY A 184 23.97 -23.77 -26.36
N ILE A 185 23.39 -22.57 -26.32
CA ILE A 185 21.95 -22.42 -26.43
C ILE A 185 21.69 -21.62 -27.70
N ALA A 186 21.23 -22.33 -28.73
CA ALA A 186 20.80 -21.75 -29.99
C ALA A 186 19.49 -20.95 -29.81
N PRO A 187 19.29 -19.87 -30.59
CA PRO A 187 18.04 -19.12 -30.57
C PRO A 187 16.91 -19.96 -31.17
N VAL A 188 15.90 -20.28 -30.35
CA VAL A 188 14.65 -20.88 -30.83
C VAL A 188 13.85 -19.81 -31.56
N GLY A 189 13.78 -19.98 -32.88
CA GLY A 189 12.50 -20.06 -33.59
C GLY A 189 11.59 -18.84 -33.52
N SER A 190 11.73 -18.00 -34.53
CA SER A 190 10.69 -17.09 -35.03
C SER A 190 9.37 -17.84 -35.23
N ILE A 191 8.29 -17.40 -34.56
CA ILE A 191 6.92 -17.83 -34.84
C ILE A 191 6.14 -16.61 -35.33
N ALA A 192 5.90 -16.62 -36.64
CA ALA A 192 4.75 -16.02 -37.30
C ALA A 192 4.14 -17.16 -38.16
N PRO A 193 2.97 -17.01 -38.78
CA PRO A 193 1.79 -16.17 -38.54
C PRO A 193 0.51 -17.04 -38.41
N ALA A 194 -0.63 -16.50 -37.97
CA ALA A 194 -1.96 -16.93 -38.45
C ALA A 194 -3.11 -16.16 -37.77
N GLY A 195 -4.11 -15.82 -38.57
CA GLY A 195 -5.50 -15.78 -38.10
C GLY A 195 -6.05 -14.38 -37.86
N GLY A 196 -6.48 -13.72 -38.95
CA GLY A 196 -7.51 -12.69 -38.87
C GLY A 196 -8.76 -13.30 -38.25
N ILE A 197 -9.24 -12.66 -37.18
CA ILE A 197 -10.52 -12.99 -36.56
C ILE A 197 -11.49 -11.93 -37.07
N GLU A 198 -12.35 -12.38 -37.97
CA GLU A 198 -13.49 -11.65 -38.51
C GLU A 198 -14.44 -11.29 -37.36
N LEU A 199 -14.64 -9.98 -37.16
CA LEU A 199 -15.55 -9.44 -36.15
C LEU A 199 -16.99 -9.65 -36.63
N GLU A 200 -17.64 -10.69 -36.12
CA GLU A 200 -19.09 -10.83 -36.14
C GLU A 200 -19.74 -9.66 -35.36
N PRO A 201 -20.72 -8.94 -35.93
CA PRO A 201 -21.47 -7.92 -35.22
C PRO A 201 -22.46 -8.58 -34.25
N SER A 202 -22.07 -8.61 -32.96
CA SER A 202 -22.92 -9.06 -31.85
C SER A 202 -24.25 -8.30 -31.83
N ALA A 203 -25.31 -9.10 -31.77
CA ALA A 203 -26.70 -8.70 -31.84
C ALA A 203 -27.14 -7.75 -30.71
N VAL A 204 -28.00 -6.83 -31.11
CA VAL A 204 -28.73 -5.86 -30.28
C VAL A 204 -29.54 -6.61 -29.19
N PRO A 205 -29.38 -6.30 -27.89
CA PRO A 205 -30.27 -6.85 -26.88
C PRO A 205 -31.66 -6.23 -27.01
N SER A 206 -32.64 -7.10 -27.25
CA SER A 206 -34.08 -6.84 -27.21
C SER A 206 -34.48 -6.00 -26.01
N THR A 207 -35.09 -4.85 -26.30
CA THR A 207 -35.86 -4.02 -25.37
C THR A 207 -36.96 -4.87 -24.72
N ARG A 208 -36.74 -5.30 -23.47
CA ARG A 208 -37.81 -5.88 -22.66
C ARG A 208 -38.69 -4.72 -22.17
N VAL A 209 -39.88 -4.66 -22.74
CA VAL A 209 -41.02 -3.89 -22.24
C VAL A 209 -41.32 -4.37 -20.83
N ILE A 210 -41.18 -3.48 -19.85
CA ILE A 210 -41.55 -3.72 -18.46
C ILE A 210 -43.06 -3.50 -18.38
N GLU A 211 -43.81 -4.58 -18.19
CA GLU A 211 -45.24 -4.49 -17.86
C GLU A 211 -45.41 -3.95 -16.42
N PRO A 212 -46.41 -3.08 -16.18
CA PRO A 212 -46.70 -2.57 -14.84
C PRO A 212 -47.26 -3.70 -13.97
N ILE A 213 -46.59 -3.92 -12.83
CA ILE A 213 -47.00 -4.84 -11.78
C ILE A 213 -48.37 -4.38 -11.25
N SER A 214 -49.38 -5.25 -11.39
CA SER A 214 -50.74 -5.02 -10.89
C SER A 214 -50.77 -4.93 -9.36
N ALA A 215 -51.56 -3.99 -8.84
CA ALA A 215 -51.68 -3.67 -7.42
C ALA A 215 -52.32 -4.76 -6.55
N GLU A 216 -52.72 -5.90 -7.12
CA GLU A 216 -53.40 -6.98 -6.39
C GLU A 216 -52.44 -8.00 -5.75
N GLU A 217 -51.15 -8.01 -6.12
CA GLU A 217 -50.18 -8.98 -5.57
C GLU A 217 -49.56 -8.55 -4.22
N LEU A 218 -49.82 -7.32 -3.76
CA LEU A 218 -49.32 -6.81 -2.46
C LEU A 218 -50.16 -7.25 -1.24
N ALA A 219 -51.31 -7.90 -1.45
CA ALA A 219 -52.23 -8.26 -0.37
C ALA A 219 -52.01 -9.66 0.22
N SER A 220 -51.13 -10.50 -0.35
CA SER A 220 -50.94 -11.89 0.09
C SER A 220 -49.78 -12.12 1.07
N LEU A 221 -49.04 -11.07 1.45
CA LEU A 221 -47.81 -11.21 2.26
C LEU A 221 -47.97 -10.97 3.77
N THR A 222 -49.20 -10.96 4.29
CA THR A 222 -49.47 -10.85 5.74
C THR A 222 -50.17 -12.11 6.28
N LEU A 223 -49.39 -13.17 6.51
CA LEU A 223 -49.79 -14.27 7.38
C LEU A 223 -48.73 -14.49 8.47
N PRO A 224 -49.12 -14.61 9.75
CA PRO A 224 -48.21 -14.85 10.85
C PRO A 224 -47.70 -16.30 10.79
N ARG A 225 -46.39 -16.45 10.59
CA ARG A 225 -45.70 -17.73 10.55
C ARG A 225 -45.63 -18.29 11.97
N THR A 226 -46.51 -19.22 12.29
CA THR A 226 -46.50 -19.98 13.55
C THR A 226 -45.28 -20.90 13.61
N ASN A 227 -44.61 -20.87 14.76
CA ASN A 227 -43.49 -21.73 15.15
C ASN A 227 -43.73 -23.18 14.75
N GLN A 228 -42.84 -23.72 13.92
CA GLN A 228 -42.75 -25.15 13.64
C GLN A 228 -41.43 -25.65 14.20
N ASP A 229 -41.52 -26.24 15.39
CA ASP A 229 -40.51 -27.11 15.98
C ASP A 229 -40.19 -28.22 14.98
N SER A 230 -38.97 -28.22 14.45
CA SER A 230 -38.40 -29.38 13.78
C SER A 230 -37.07 -29.71 14.44
N ASP A 231 -37.20 -30.53 15.47
CA ASP A 231 -36.19 -31.34 16.12
C ASP A 231 -35.46 -32.19 15.05
N THR A 232 -34.35 -31.66 14.53
CA THR A 232 -33.48 -32.38 13.60
C THR A 232 -32.25 -32.85 14.36
N LYS A 233 -32.32 -34.13 14.73
CA LYS A 233 -31.22 -34.93 15.28
C LYS A 233 -30.07 -35.02 14.27
N ILE A 234 -29.13 -34.07 14.38
CA ILE A 234 -27.90 -34.01 13.58
C ILE A 234 -27.01 -35.20 13.96
N ARG A 235 -26.82 -36.14 13.02
CA ARG A 235 -25.79 -37.18 13.12
C ARG A 235 -24.41 -36.51 13.00
N PRO A 236 -23.43 -36.84 13.86
CA PRO A 236 -22.07 -36.34 13.73
C PRO A 236 -21.41 -36.99 12.51
N GLY A 237 -21.46 -36.26 11.38
CA GLY A 237 -20.70 -36.58 10.19
C GLY A 237 -19.22 -36.36 10.47
N LYS A 238 -18.46 -37.47 10.47
CA LYS A 238 -17.01 -37.53 10.59
C LYS A 238 -16.40 -36.82 9.37
N ARG A 239 -16.16 -35.50 9.48
CA ARG A 239 -15.44 -34.73 8.47
C ARG A 239 -13.98 -35.12 8.55
N ASN A 240 -13.46 -35.66 7.46
CA ASN A 240 -12.03 -35.88 7.28
C ASN A 240 -11.35 -34.51 7.14
N THR A 241 -10.96 -33.95 8.28
CA THR A 241 -10.06 -32.80 8.34
C THR A 241 -8.72 -33.27 7.78
N GLY A 242 -8.43 -32.93 6.53
CA GLY A 242 -7.08 -33.01 5.97
C GLY A 242 -6.17 -32.07 6.74
N GLY A 243 -5.74 -32.51 7.93
CA GLY A 243 -4.84 -31.76 8.79
C GLY A 243 -3.51 -31.62 8.07
N LEU A 244 -3.23 -30.42 7.58
CA LEU A 244 -1.86 -30.01 7.25
C LEU A 244 -1.01 -30.25 8.49
N SER A 245 -0.08 -31.20 8.37
CA SER A 245 0.79 -31.60 9.48
C SER A 245 1.54 -30.38 10.00
N PRO A 246 1.52 -30.10 11.32
CA PRO A 246 2.19 -28.93 11.91
C PRO A 246 3.69 -28.86 11.60
N MET A 247 4.32 -29.99 11.25
CA MET A 247 5.70 -30.06 10.76
C MET A 247 5.92 -29.27 9.46
N LEU A 248 4.92 -29.20 8.59
CA LEU A 248 5.02 -28.50 7.30
C LEU A 248 5.00 -26.98 7.50
N ILE A 249 4.27 -26.50 8.51
CA ILE A 249 4.21 -25.08 8.87
C ILE A 249 5.55 -24.62 9.44
N ILE A 250 6.19 -25.42 10.31
CA ILE A 250 7.51 -25.10 10.88
C ILE A 250 8.58 -25.04 9.78
N GLY A 251 8.54 -25.96 8.82
CA GLY A 251 9.43 -25.94 7.66
C GLY A 251 9.27 -24.68 6.81
N ALA A 252 8.03 -24.26 6.51
CA ALA A 252 7.77 -23.06 5.71
C ALA A 252 8.24 -21.76 6.40
N VAL A 253 8.05 -21.64 7.72
CA VAL A 253 8.54 -20.48 8.49
C VAL A 253 10.07 -20.44 8.52
N GLY A 254 10.73 -21.60 8.66
CA GLY A 254 12.20 -21.68 8.62
C GLY A 254 12.79 -21.23 7.28
N VAL A 255 12.17 -21.62 6.16
CA VAL A 255 12.63 -21.21 4.82
C VAL A 255 12.48 -19.70 4.60
N LEU A 256 11.36 -19.12 5.03
CA LEU A 256 11.14 -17.66 4.94
C LEU A 256 12.18 -16.88 5.76
N PHE A 257 12.49 -17.35 6.98
CA PHE A 257 13.50 -16.72 7.82
C PHE A 257 14.91 -16.78 7.21
N VAL A 258 15.28 -17.91 6.60
CA VAL A 258 16.56 -18.04 5.90
C VAL A 258 16.64 -17.14 4.67
N MET A 259 15.55 -17.03 3.89
CA MET A 259 15.50 -16.09 2.75
C MET A 259 15.65 -14.63 3.19
N GLU A 260 15.00 -14.24 4.28
CA GLU A 260 15.09 -12.86 4.80
C GLU A 260 16.49 -12.55 5.35
N CYS A 261 17.12 -13.51 6.03
CA CYS A 261 18.52 -13.41 6.44
C CYS A 261 19.46 -13.28 5.23
N MET A 262 19.26 -14.09 4.18
CA MET A 262 20.03 -13.99 2.93
C MET A 262 19.82 -12.64 2.24
N ALA A 263 18.59 -12.11 2.21
CA ALA A 263 18.32 -10.79 1.66
C ALA A 263 19.06 -9.68 2.44
N ILE A 264 19.08 -9.74 3.77
CA ILE A 264 19.80 -8.73 4.58
C ILE A 264 21.32 -8.84 4.36
N ILE A 265 21.87 -10.05 4.34
CA ILE A 265 23.31 -10.30 4.21
C ILE A 265 23.81 -9.95 2.80
N PHE A 266 23.07 -10.30 1.74
CA PHE A 266 23.53 -10.11 0.37
C PHE A 266 23.07 -8.80 -0.26
N TRP A 267 21.85 -8.32 0.03
CA TRP A 267 21.29 -7.18 -0.68
C TRP A 267 21.89 -5.85 -0.20
N LYS A 268 22.16 -5.70 1.09
CA LYS A 268 22.73 -4.45 1.64
C LYS A 268 24.16 -4.18 1.17
N PRO A 269 25.09 -5.14 1.15
CA PRO A 269 26.42 -4.90 0.60
C PRO A 269 26.39 -4.71 -0.93
N LEU A 270 25.52 -5.45 -1.63
CA LEU A 270 25.42 -5.36 -3.08
C LEU A 270 24.88 -4.00 -3.56
N SER A 271 23.92 -3.41 -2.83
CA SER A 271 23.42 -2.07 -3.17
C SER A 271 24.49 -0.99 -3.01
N VAL A 272 25.32 -1.08 -1.96
CA VAL A 272 26.46 -0.17 -1.76
C VAL A 272 27.50 -0.33 -2.87
N TYR A 273 27.78 -1.57 -3.28
CA TYR A 273 28.73 -1.87 -4.36
C TYR A 273 28.25 -1.36 -5.73
N LEU A 274 26.94 -1.46 -6.01
CA LEU A 274 26.33 -0.95 -7.23
C LEU A 274 26.35 0.59 -7.29
N GLU A 275 26.16 1.26 -6.17
CA GLU A 275 26.17 2.72 -6.08
C GLU A 275 27.57 3.29 -6.27
N GLU A 276 28.59 2.66 -5.67
CA GLU A 276 29.99 3.06 -5.80
C GLU A 276 30.52 2.91 -7.23
N HIS A 277 30.06 1.88 -7.95
CA HIS A 277 30.45 1.67 -9.36
C HIS A 277 29.67 2.51 -10.38
N GLN A 278 28.49 3.04 -10.07
CA GLN A 278 27.81 4.01 -10.96
C GLN A 278 28.47 5.39 -10.95
N ILE A 279 29.09 5.79 -9.83
CA ILE A 279 29.69 7.13 -9.70
C ILE A 279 30.98 7.26 -10.54
N MET A 280 31.69 6.16 -10.84
CA MET A 280 32.92 6.20 -11.65
C MET A 280 32.68 6.31 -13.17
N GLY A 281 31.43 6.20 -13.66
CA GLY A 281 31.12 6.24 -15.10
C GLY A 281 30.87 7.63 -15.68
N ALA A 282 30.56 8.62 -14.84
CA ALA A 282 30.24 9.97 -15.30
C ALA A 282 31.48 10.87 -15.29
N ARG A 283 32.42 10.63 -16.21
CA ARG A 283 33.52 11.57 -16.46
C ARG A 283 32.92 12.85 -17.05
N PRO A 284 32.95 14.01 -16.35
CA PRO A 284 32.42 15.24 -16.91
C PRO A 284 33.24 15.62 -18.14
N ALA A 285 32.57 15.80 -19.27
CA ALA A 285 33.19 16.32 -20.48
C ALA A 285 33.82 17.70 -20.16
N PRO A 286 35.02 18.00 -20.67
CA PRO A 286 35.67 19.28 -20.45
C PRO A 286 34.78 20.39 -21.01
N VAL A 287 34.33 21.26 -20.10
CA VAL A 287 33.56 22.45 -20.42
C VAL A 287 34.46 23.38 -21.22
N SER A 288 34.17 23.50 -22.52
CA SER A 288 34.74 24.50 -23.40
C SER A 288 34.33 25.89 -22.90
N THR A 289 35.29 26.63 -22.35
CA THR A 289 35.18 28.05 -22.01
C THR A 289 34.99 28.87 -23.30
N GLY A 290 33.72 29.05 -23.68
CA GLY A 290 33.29 29.98 -24.71
C GLY A 290 33.29 31.41 -24.18
N ALA A 291 33.90 32.31 -24.96
CA ALA A 291 34.19 33.69 -24.66
C ALA A 291 32.97 34.52 -24.21
N THR A 292 33.16 35.22 -23.09
CA THR A 292 32.29 36.27 -22.56
C THR A 292 32.28 37.48 -23.50
N THR A 293 31.22 37.64 -24.29
CA THR A 293 30.90 38.92 -24.95
C THR A 293 29.93 39.69 -24.06
N ALA A 294 30.45 40.77 -23.47
CA ALA A 294 29.72 41.74 -22.67
C ALA A 294 28.58 42.38 -23.49
N ARG A 295 27.33 42.23 -23.03
CA ARG A 295 26.19 43.02 -23.49
C ARG A 295 25.71 43.92 -22.36
N GLN A 296 25.81 45.21 -22.66
CA GLN A 296 25.41 46.38 -21.89
C GLN A 296 23.96 46.32 -21.38
N PRO A 297 23.67 46.69 -20.13
CA PRO A 297 22.29 46.89 -19.67
C PRO A 297 21.79 48.29 -20.06
N THR A 298 20.78 48.35 -20.93
CA THR A 298 20.04 49.57 -21.23
C THR A 298 18.99 49.82 -20.15
N ILE A 299 19.22 50.85 -19.33
CA ILE A 299 18.29 51.35 -18.32
C ILE A 299 17.09 51.98 -19.03
N LYS A 300 15.90 51.38 -18.93
CA LYS A 300 14.63 52.05 -19.29
C LYS A 300 13.92 52.51 -18.02
N ARG A 301 14.02 53.83 -17.81
CA ARG A 301 13.28 54.64 -16.84
C ARG A 301 11.81 54.68 -17.26
N SER A 302 10.92 54.12 -16.44
CA SER A 302 9.47 54.24 -16.60
C SER A 302 8.93 55.22 -15.56
N THR A 303 8.45 56.35 -16.08
CA THR A 303 7.84 57.47 -15.37
C THR A 303 6.42 57.15 -14.91
N SER A 304 6.20 57.44 -13.64
CA SER A 304 4.90 57.59 -12.98
C SER A 304 4.01 58.61 -13.71
N GLN A 305 2.77 58.25 -14.02
CA GLN A 305 1.74 59.22 -14.33
C GLN A 305 0.37 58.74 -13.85
N LYS A 306 -0.13 59.42 -12.82
CA LYS A 306 -1.46 59.32 -12.23
C LYS A 306 -2.36 60.36 -12.91
N PRO A 307 -3.61 60.03 -13.27
CA PRO A 307 -4.65 61.05 -13.37
C PRO A 307 -5.78 60.83 -12.36
N LYS A 308 -6.48 61.95 -12.15
CA LYS A 308 -7.48 62.32 -11.13
C LYS A 308 -8.65 61.36 -10.98
#